data_AF-D2DSL9-F1
#
_entry.id   AF-D2DSL9-F1
#
_cell.length_a   1.000
_cell.length_b   1.000
_cell.length_c   1.000
_cell.angle_alpha   90.00
_cell.angle_beta   90.00
_cell.angle_gamma   90.00
#
_symmetry.space_group_name_H-M   'P 1'
#
loop_
_entity.id
_entity.type
_entity.pdbx_description
1 polymer ?
#
loop_
_entity_poly.entity_id
_entity_poly.type
_entity_poly.pdbx_seq_one_letter_code
_entity_poly.pdbx_strand_id
1 'polypeptide(L)'
;YPGVAIEAVTDSSRYFVLRIQDEGGRSAFIGVGFGDRSDSFDLNVALQDHFKWVKKEEEAEKEKEEGKPNLDLGFKDGQTIKINMKIT
;
A
#
# COMPACT_ATOMS: atom_id res chain seq x y z
N TYR A 1 6.96 -0.87 4.63
CA TYR A 1 8.26 -0.23 4.35
C TYR A 1 8.47 0.94 5.30
N PRO A 2 9.65 1.16 5.90
CA PRO A 2 10.94 0.48 5.67
C PRO A 2 11.10 -0.72 6.60
N GLY A 3 11.41 -1.89 6.05
CA GLY A 3 11.66 -3.10 6.83
C GLY A 3 13.11 -3.55 6.67
N VAL A 4 13.63 -4.31 7.63
CA VAL A 4 15.03 -4.83 7.67
C VAL A 4 15.32 -5.87 6.56
N ALA A 5 14.37 -6.12 5.66
CA ALA A 5 14.46 -7.12 4.61
C ALA A 5 15.17 -6.62 3.35
N ILE A 6 15.11 -5.32 3.06
CA ILE A 6 15.78 -4.72 1.90
C ILE A 6 16.38 -3.37 2.29
N GLU A 7 17.67 -3.19 1.97
CA GLU A 7 18.43 -1.98 2.24
C GLU A 7 19.05 -1.46 0.94
N ALA A 8 18.78 -0.20 0.59
CA ALA A 8 19.39 0.43 -0.58
C ALA A 8 20.81 0.92 -0.23
N VAL A 9 21.75 0.76 -1.16
CA VAL A 9 23.14 1.18 -0.92
C VAL A 9 23.24 2.71 -1.04
N THR A 10 23.99 3.33 -0.14
CA THR A 10 24.10 4.79 -0.02
C THR A 10 24.89 5.47 -1.14
N ASP A 11 25.81 4.74 -1.77
CA ASP A 11 26.68 5.26 -2.84
C ASP A 11 26.07 5.09 -4.24
N SER A 12 25.04 4.25 -4.39
CA SER A 12 24.44 3.91 -5.67
C SER A 12 22.99 3.47 -5.51
N SER A 13 22.09 4.15 -6.24
CA SER A 13 20.68 3.77 -6.27
C SER A 13 20.39 2.50 -7.07
N ARG A 14 21.42 1.86 -7.66
CA ARG A 14 21.27 0.62 -8.45
C ARG A 14 21.53 -0.64 -7.65
N TYR A 15 22.11 -0.53 -6.46
CA TYR A 15 22.47 -1.68 -5.63
C TYR A 15 21.61 -1.73 -4.38
N PHE A 16 21.28 -2.94 -3.99
CA PHE A 16 20.45 -3.27 -2.84
C PHE A 16 21.05 -4.47 -2.12
N VAL A 17 20.83 -4.53 -0.81
CA VAL A 17 21.12 -5.70 0.02
C VAL A 17 19.79 -6.28 0.46
N LEU A 18 19.55 -7.55 0.14
CA LEU A 18 18.39 -8.30 0.58
C LEU A 18 18.79 -9.22 1.72
N ARG A 19 18.01 -9.20 2.79
CA ARG A 19 18.10 -10.16 3.88
C ARG A 19 17.11 -11.29 3.64
N ILE A 20 17.62 -12.49 3.44
CA ILE A 20 16.83 -13.71 3.31
C ILE A 20 16.88 -14.44 4.64
N GLN A 21 15.74 -14.91 5.11
CA GLN A 21 15.63 -15.72 6.33
C GLN A 21 15.00 -17.07 5.97
N ASP A 22 15.62 -18.14 6.43
CA ASP A 22 15.08 -19.50 6.32
C ASP A 22 14.15 -19.81 7.50
N GLU A 23 13.27 -20.81 7.37
CA GLU A 23 12.35 -21.26 8.42
C GLU A 23 13.10 -21.70 9.69
N GLY A 24 14.35 -22.18 9.53
CA GLY A 24 15.26 -22.52 10.62
C GLY A 24 15.91 -21.32 11.33
N GLY A 25 15.49 -20.09 11.05
CA GLY A 25 15.96 -18.86 11.70
C GLY A 25 17.31 -18.33 11.23
N ARG A 26 17.97 -19.02 10.30
CA ARG A 26 19.23 -18.53 9.70
C ARG A 26 18.93 -17.38 8.76
N SER A 27 19.74 -16.32 8.83
CA SER A 27 19.67 -15.18 7.91
C SER A 27 20.91 -15.13 7.03
N ALA A 28 20.72 -14.80 5.75
CA ALA A 28 21.77 -14.51 4.79
C ALA A 28 21.54 -13.14 4.15
N PHE A 29 22.61 -12.48 3.72
CA PHE A 29 22.55 -11.20 3.02
C PHE A 29 23.06 -11.36 1.60
N ILE A 30 22.27 -10.90 0.62
CA ILE A 30 22.61 -10.98 -0.80
C ILE A 30 22.60 -9.58 -1.40
N GLY A 31 23.67 -9.24 -2.10
CA GLY A 31 23.74 -8.02 -2.89
C GLY A 31 23.08 -8.23 -4.26
N VAL A 32 22.14 -7.36 -4.62
CA VAL A 32 21.49 -7.33 -5.92
C VAL A 32 21.82 -5.99 -6.59
N GLY A 33 22.21 -6.05 -7.85
CA GLY A 33 22.55 -4.88 -8.65
C GLY A 33 21.78 -4.87 -9.96
N PHE A 34 21.21 -3.72 -10.28
CA PHE A 34 20.59 -3.49 -11.58
C PHE A 34 21.60 -2.92 -12.58
N GLY A 35 21.49 -3.37 -13.84
CA GLY A 35 22.27 -2.82 -14.94
C GLY A 35 21.97 -1.34 -15.15
N ASP A 36 20.69 -0.97 -15.17
CA ASP A 36 20.23 0.40 -15.38
C ASP A 36 19.53 1.00 -14.17
N ARG A 37 19.52 2.34 -14.12
CA ARG A 37 18.87 3.09 -13.03
C ARG A 37 17.35 3.02 -13.10
N SER A 38 16.78 2.91 -14.30
CA SER A 38 15.34 2.71 -14.51
C SER A 38 14.84 1.49 -13.75
N ASP A 39 15.52 0.36 -13.90
CA ASP A 39 15.07 -0.92 -13.35
C ASP A 39 15.15 -0.91 -11.82
N SER A 40 16.19 -0.28 -11.27
CA SER A 40 16.31 -0.08 -9.82
C SER A 40 15.24 0.84 -9.25
N PHE A 41 14.75 1.80 -10.06
CA PHE A 41 13.67 2.68 -9.67
C PHE A 41 12.34 1.95 -9.67
N ASP A 42 12.08 1.14 -10.71
CA ASP A 42 10.86 0.33 -10.82
C ASP A 42 10.73 -0.66 -9.65
N LEU A 43 11.83 -1.30 -9.21
CA LEU A 43 11.81 -2.14 -8.01
C LEU A 43 11.35 -1.36 -6.76
N ASN A 44 11.91 -0.17 -6.55
CA ASN A 44 11.58 0.65 -5.39
C ASN A 44 10.11 1.08 -5.41
N VAL A 45 9.60 1.49 -6.58
CA VAL A 45 8.20 1.91 -6.74
C VAL A 45 7.27 0.73 -6.52
N ALA A 46 7.56 -0.43 -7.11
CA ALA A 46 6.75 -1.64 -6.96
C ALA A 46 6.65 -2.08 -5.49
N LEU A 47 7.77 -2.04 -4.75
CA LEU A 47 7.76 -2.36 -3.32
C LEU A 47 6.94 -1.35 -2.53
N GLN A 48 7.15 -0.04 -2.75
CA GLN A 48 6.39 0.99 -2.05
C GLN A 48 4.89 0.89 -2.30
N ASP A 49 4.49 0.67 -3.54
CA ASP A 49 3.08 0.55 -3.92
C ASP A 49 2.45 -0.70 -3.28
N HIS A 50 3.15 -1.84 -3.30
CA HIS A 50 2.70 -3.05 -2.65
C HIS A 50 2.45 -2.84 -1.15
N PHE A 51 3.41 -2.26 -0.42
CA PHE A 51 3.22 -2.01 1.02
C PHE A 51 2.13 -0.97 1.31
N LYS A 52 1.96 0.03 0.43
CA LYS A 52 0.88 1.00 0.55
C LYS A 52 -0.47 0.33 0.38
N TRP A 53 -0.59 -0.59 -0.57
CA TRP A 53 -1.81 -1.34 -0.83
C TRP A 53 -2.14 -2.30 0.31
N VAL A 54 -1.17 -3.08 0.77
CA VAL A 54 -1.31 -3.97 1.94
C VAL A 54 -1.77 -3.19 3.18
N LYS A 55 -1.17 -2.02 3.45
CA LYS A 55 -1.60 -1.17 4.58
C LYS A 55 -3.04 -0.69 4.42
N LYS A 56 -3.45 -0.33 3.19
CA LYS A 56 -4.81 0.09 2.90
C LYS A 56 -5.82 -1.05 3.05
N GLU A 57 -5.44 -2.26 2.65
CA GLU A 57 -6.27 -3.46 2.88
C GLU A 57 -6.43 -3.75 4.38
N GLU A 58 -5.34 -3.69 5.14
CA GLU A 58 -5.37 -3.91 6.60
C GLU A 58 -6.22 -2.85 7.31
N GLU A 59 -6.13 -1.58 6.89
CA GLU A 59 -7.01 -0.51 7.36
C GLU A 59 -8.47 -0.76 6.96
N ALA A 60 -8.74 -1.18 5.72
CA ALA A 60 -10.10 -1.49 5.27
C ALA A 60 -10.71 -2.72 5.96
N GLU A 61 -9.88 -3.69 6.35
CA GLU A 61 -10.30 -4.88 7.09
C GLU A 61 -10.58 -4.53 8.57
N LYS A 62 -9.72 -3.72 9.21
CA LYS A 62 -10.00 -3.16 10.55
C LYS A 62 -11.25 -2.28 10.56
N GLU A 63 -11.48 -1.49 9.53
CA GLU A 63 -12.69 -0.68 9.38
C GLU A 63 -13.96 -1.53 9.17
N LYS A 64 -13.84 -2.75 8.63
CA LYS A 64 -14.95 -3.72 8.54
C LYS A 64 -15.22 -4.39 9.89
N GLU A 65 -14.19 -4.67 10.68
CA GLU A 65 -14.33 -5.26 12.02
C GLU A 65 -14.82 -4.23 13.06
N GLU A 66 -14.41 -2.96 12.96
CA GLU A 66 -14.79 -1.90 13.91
C GLU A 66 -16.20 -1.32 13.70
N GLY A 67 -17.01 -1.91 12.82
CA GLY A 67 -18.43 -1.60 12.73
C GLY A 67 -18.70 -0.10 12.57
N LYS A 68 -18.23 0.49 11.46
CA LYS A 68 -18.66 1.84 11.07
C LYS A 68 -20.19 1.90 11.20
N PRO A 69 -20.77 2.90 11.91
CA PRO A 69 -22.21 3.04 11.96
C PRO A 69 -22.69 3.13 10.52
N ASN A 70 -23.66 2.29 10.17
CA ASN A 70 -24.30 2.28 8.87
C ASN A 70 -24.59 3.73 8.50
N LEU A 71 -23.84 4.28 7.53
CA LEU A 71 -23.99 5.67 7.12
C LEU A 71 -25.32 5.71 6.38
N ASP A 72 -26.40 5.87 7.13
CA ASP A 72 -27.74 5.93 6.59
C ASP A 72 -27.88 7.28 5.89
N LEU A 73 -27.44 7.29 4.63
CA LEU A 73 -27.61 8.38 3.68
C LEU A 73 -29.05 8.38 3.12
N GLY A 74 -29.93 7.54 3.64
CA GLY A 74 -31.36 7.59 3.40
C GLY A 74 -31.97 8.85 4.00
N PHE A 75 -32.97 9.40 3.32
CA PHE A 75 -33.80 10.47 3.88
C PHE A 75 -34.47 9.97 5.16
N LYS A 76 -34.41 10.77 6.23
CA LYS A 76 -35.21 10.49 7.44
C LYS A 76 -36.69 10.56 7.08
N ASP A 77 -37.51 9.73 7.74
CA ASP A 77 -38.96 9.67 7.51
C ASP A 77 -39.58 11.08 7.46
N GLY A 78 -40.04 11.47 6.27
CA GLY A 78 -40.69 12.77 6.03
C GLY A 78 -39.86 13.82 5.27
N GLN A 79 -38.61 13.55 4.90
CA GLN A 79 -37.86 14.47 4.02
C GLN A 79 -38.13 14.19 2.53
N THR A 80 -38.68 15.19 1.83
CA THR A 80 -38.98 15.14 0.39
C THR A 80 -38.06 16.08 -0.37
N ILE A 81 -37.34 15.58 -1.38
CA ILE A 81 -36.57 16.44 -2.31
C ILE A 81 -37.56 17.12 -3.26
N LYS A 82 -37.65 18.45 -3.22
CA LYS A 82 -38.35 19.23 -4.25
C LYS A 82 -37.42 19.48 -5.44
N ILE A 83 -37.66 18.78 -6.54
CA ILE A 83 -36.94 18.98 -7.80
C ILE A 83 -37.76 19.93 -8.67
N ASN A 84 -37.26 21.15 -8.89
CA ASN A 84 -37.84 22.08 -9.85
C ASN A 84 -37.20 21.84 -11.22
N MET A 85 -37.80 20.95 -12.02
CA MET A 85 -37.34 20.65 -13.36
C MET A 85 -37.87 21.71 -14.33
N LYS A 86 -36.98 22.55 -14.88
CA LYS A 86 -37.33 23.49 -15.95
C LYS A 86 -37.18 22.77 -17.29
N ILE A 87 -38.25 22.16 -17.76
CA ILE A 87 -38.28 21.55 -19.10
C ILE A 87 -38.37 22.73 -20.08
N THR A 88 -37.33 22.90 -20.91
CA THR A 88 -37.32 23.83 -22.05
C THR A 88 -37.52 23.04 -23.32
#